data_AF-A0A4Q2YM54-F1
#
_entry.id   AF-A0A4Q2YM54-F1
#
_cell.length_a   1.000
_cell.length_b   1.000
_cell.length_c   1.000
_cell.angle_alpha   90.00
_cell.angle_beta   90.00
_cell.angle_gamma   90.00
#
_symmetry.space_group_name_H-M   'P 1'
#
loop_
_entity.id
_entity.type
_entity.pdbx_description
1 polymer ?
#
loop_
_entity_poly.entity_id
_entity_poly.type
_entity_poly.pdbx_seq_one_letter_code
_entity_poly.pdbx_strand_id
1 'polypeptide(L)'
;MAKQLQFDESARQALLRGVEKLARAVKATLGPAGRNVILDKKFGSPTITKDGVSVAKEIELECPYENMGAQLIREVSSRTSDIAGDGTTTATVLAEAIYKEGLRNVTAGANPISLQRGIMKATEAIVAQLKVISKEVNDTKEIAQVATVSANWDQTIGGIIADAMDKVGKDGTITVEEAKGIETTLDVVEGMQFDKGYLSPYFVTDAESMEVVLDNAYLLINEKKISSLKDMLPLLEKVAKTGRPLLIIAEDVEGEALATLVVNKLRGILNIAAVKAPGFGDRRKAMLEDLAILTGGKVIS
;
A
#
# COMPACT_ATOMS: atom_id res chain seq x y z
N MET A 1 -29.13 -10.20 -11.61
CA MET A 1 -28.87 -9.99 -13.05
C MET A 1 -28.48 -11.31 -13.69
N ALA A 2 -28.93 -11.56 -14.92
CA ALA A 2 -28.47 -12.70 -15.71
C ALA A 2 -26.99 -12.54 -16.10
N LYS A 3 -26.26 -13.65 -16.21
CA LYS A 3 -24.84 -13.66 -16.60
C LYS A 3 -24.71 -13.75 -18.12
N GLN A 4 -23.75 -13.02 -18.68
CA GLN A 4 -23.33 -13.19 -20.07
C GLN A 4 -22.08 -14.07 -20.10
N LEU A 5 -21.97 -14.94 -21.10
CA LEU A 5 -20.88 -15.91 -21.23
C LEU A 5 -20.25 -15.78 -22.61
N GLN A 6 -18.92 -15.77 -22.66
CA GLN A 6 -18.12 -15.87 -23.88
C GLN A 6 -17.12 -17.00 -23.73
N PHE A 7 -16.78 -17.65 -24.83
CA PHE A 7 -15.93 -18.83 -24.85
C PHE A 7 -14.79 -18.70 -25.88
N ASP A 8 -13.79 -19.56 -25.70
CA ASP A 8 -12.70 -19.81 -26.63
C ASP A 8 -11.94 -18.57 -27.07
N GLU A 9 -11.76 -18.39 -28.38
CA GLU A 9 -10.99 -17.29 -28.96
C GLU A 9 -11.63 -15.93 -28.70
N SER A 10 -12.97 -15.83 -28.80
CA SER A 10 -13.70 -14.58 -28.61
C SER A 10 -13.46 -13.97 -27.21
N ALA A 11 -13.52 -14.81 -26.18
CA ALA A 11 -13.24 -14.42 -24.80
C ALA A 11 -11.78 -13.99 -24.61
N ARG A 12 -10.83 -14.77 -25.14
CA ARG A 12 -9.39 -14.48 -24.99
C ARG A 12 -8.98 -13.20 -25.72
N GLN A 13 -9.53 -12.95 -26.91
CA GLN A 13 -9.31 -11.70 -27.64
C GLN A 13 -9.90 -10.49 -26.91
N ALA A 14 -11.08 -10.63 -26.28
CA ALA A 14 -11.65 -9.57 -25.48
C ALA A 14 -10.78 -9.24 -24.25
N LEU A 15 -10.27 -10.25 -23.55
CA LEU A 15 -9.32 -10.05 -22.46
C LEU A 15 -8.04 -9.37 -22.94
N LEU A 16 -7.46 -9.82 -24.06
CA LEU A 16 -6.23 -9.22 -24.62
C LEU A 16 -6.41 -7.73 -24.94
N ARG A 17 -7.55 -7.33 -25.53
CA ARG A 17 -7.82 -5.91 -25.78
C ARG A 17 -7.84 -5.08 -24.50
N GLY A 18 -8.41 -5.62 -23.42
CA GLY A 18 -8.39 -5.00 -22.10
C GLY A 18 -6.98 -4.84 -21.53
N VAL A 19 -6.20 -5.92 -21.58
CA VAL A 19 -4.79 -5.95 -21.18
C VAL A 19 -3.97 -4.90 -21.95
N GLU A 20 -4.08 -4.87 -23.28
CA GLU A 20 -3.33 -3.94 -24.13
C GLU A 20 -3.71 -2.48 -23.89
N LYS A 21 -5.00 -2.19 -23.61
CA LYS A 21 -5.45 -0.82 -23.28
C LYS A 21 -4.81 -0.32 -22.00
N LEU A 22 -4.84 -1.13 -20.93
CA LEU A 22 -4.23 -0.77 -19.66
C LEU A 22 -2.71 -0.67 -19.79
N ALA A 23 -2.06 -1.68 -20.36
CA ALA A 23 -0.62 -1.72 -20.51
C ALA A 23 -0.11 -0.57 -21.38
N ARG A 24 -0.86 -0.14 -22.41
CA ARG A 24 -0.47 1.01 -23.25
C ARG A 24 -0.46 2.32 -22.49
N ALA A 25 -1.40 2.54 -21.58
CA ALA A 25 -1.41 3.73 -20.74
C ALA A 25 -0.25 3.73 -19.75
N VAL A 26 -0.02 2.60 -19.07
CA VAL A 26 1.01 2.46 -18.04
C VAL A 26 2.41 2.47 -18.63
N LYS A 27 2.66 1.78 -19.76
CA LYS A 27 4.02 1.73 -20.36
C LYS A 27 4.53 3.08 -20.86
N ALA A 28 3.64 4.05 -21.07
CA ALA A 28 4.05 5.40 -21.45
C ALA A 28 4.85 6.10 -20.34
N THR A 29 4.70 5.66 -19.08
CA THR A 29 5.38 6.23 -17.92
C THR A 29 6.70 5.54 -17.56
N LEU A 30 7.08 4.47 -18.28
CA LEU A 30 8.25 3.67 -17.93
C LEU A 30 9.58 4.41 -18.10
N GLY A 31 10.39 4.44 -17.04
CA GLY A 31 11.79 4.88 -17.07
C GLY A 31 11.98 6.40 -17.10
N PRO A 32 13.24 6.88 -17.26
CA PRO A 32 13.57 8.30 -17.18
C PRO A 32 12.94 9.14 -18.30
N ALA A 33 12.68 8.52 -19.45
CA ALA A 33 11.99 9.14 -20.57
C ALA A 33 10.47 8.95 -20.52
N GLY A 34 9.94 8.50 -19.38
CA GLY A 34 8.51 8.36 -19.14
C GLY A 34 7.76 9.66 -19.37
N ARG A 35 6.66 9.56 -20.11
CA ARG A 35 5.76 10.67 -20.43
C ARG A 35 4.72 10.83 -19.35
N ASN A 36 4.23 12.06 -19.22
CA ASN A 36 3.14 12.37 -18.31
C ASN A 36 1.83 11.76 -18.84
N VAL A 37 1.07 11.18 -17.92
CA VAL A 37 -0.33 10.80 -18.13
C VAL A 37 -1.19 11.79 -17.38
N ILE A 38 -2.27 12.24 -18.02
CA ILE A 38 -3.22 13.21 -17.46
C ILE A 38 -4.46 12.44 -17.06
N LEU A 39 -4.80 12.49 -15.78
CA LEU A 39 -5.94 11.83 -15.17
C LEU A 39 -7.00 12.88 -14.85
N ASP A 40 -8.20 12.69 -15.37
CA ASP A 40 -9.32 13.60 -15.12
C ASP A 40 -9.80 13.50 -13.66
N LYS A 41 -10.28 14.62 -13.10
CA LYS A 41 -10.86 14.68 -11.76
C LYS A 41 -12.21 15.38 -11.86
N LYS A 42 -13.24 14.81 -11.22
CA LYS A 42 -14.61 15.39 -11.21
C LYS A 42 -14.66 16.82 -10.68
N PHE A 43 -13.71 17.20 -9.84
CA PHE A 43 -13.57 18.53 -9.28
C PHE A 43 -12.09 18.94 -9.24
N GLY A 44 -11.82 20.22 -9.53
CA GLY A 44 -10.47 20.77 -9.50
C GLY A 44 -9.69 20.58 -10.79
N SER A 45 -8.37 20.60 -10.69
CA SER A 45 -7.46 20.43 -11.82
C SER A 45 -7.16 18.94 -12.06
N PRO A 46 -6.91 18.52 -13.32
CA PRO A 46 -6.51 17.15 -13.62
C PRO A 46 -5.17 16.81 -12.96
N THR A 47 -4.98 15.55 -12.63
CA THR A 47 -3.72 15.07 -12.05
C THR A 47 -2.76 14.67 -13.16
N ILE A 48 -1.56 15.24 -13.11
CA ILE A 48 -0.49 14.93 -14.06
C ILE A 48 0.49 14.02 -13.33
N THR A 49 0.66 12.79 -13.79
CA THR A 49 1.51 11.81 -13.13
C THR A 49 2.38 11.01 -14.10
N LYS A 50 3.52 10.54 -13.59
CA LYS A 50 4.36 9.51 -14.22
C LYS A 50 4.35 8.20 -13.43
N ASP A 51 3.51 8.10 -12.41
CA ASP A 51 3.39 6.88 -11.63
C ASP A 51 2.46 5.89 -12.34
N GLY A 52 3.01 4.71 -12.67
CA GLY A 52 2.26 3.63 -13.30
C GLY A 52 1.17 3.05 -12.42
N VAL A 53 1.32 3.08 -11.09
CA VAL A 53 0.32 2.57 -10.14
C VAL A 53 -0.92 3.46 -10.15
N SER A 54 -0.73 4.77 -10.01
CA SER A 54 -1.80 5.76 -10.10
C SER A 54 -2.56 5.64 -11.44
N VAL A 55 -1.84 5.50 -12.55
CA VAL A 55 -2.45 5.31 -13.87
C VAL A 55 -3.24 4.00 -13.93
N ALA A 56 -2.70 2.89 -13.43
CA ALA A 56 -3.38 1.60 -13.45
C ALA A 56 -4.65 1.57 -12.58
N LYS A 57 -4.69 2.31 -11.48
CA LYS A 57 -5.85 2.41 -10.57
C LYS A 57 -7.05 3.09 -11.23
N GLU A 58 -6.81 4.10 -12.07
CA GLU A 58 -7.88 4.88 -12.74
C GLU A 58 -8.46 4.20 -13.99
N ILE A 59 -7.87 3.09 -14.45
CA ILE A 59 -8.32 2.44 -15.68
C ILE A 59 -9.47 1.47 -15.38
N GLU A 60 -10.66 1.90 -15.79
CA GLU A 60 -11.86 1.07 -15.84
C GLU A 60 -12.45 1.14 -17.25
N LEU A 61 -12.78 -0.02 -17.82
CA LEU A 61 -13.27 -0.12 -19.19
C LEU A 61 -14.78 -0.39 -19.20
N GLU A 62 -15.51 0.27 -20.11
CA GLU A 62 -16.97 0.09 -20.24
C GLU A 62 -17.38 -1.34 -20.60
N CYS A 63 -16.60 -2.00 -21.47
CA CYS A 63 -16.85 -3.37 -21.87
C CYS A 63 -16.46 -4.33 -20.73
N PRO A 64 -17.40 -5.12 -20.16
CA PRO A 64 -17.10 -5.97 -19.00
C PRO A 64 -15.99 -6.99 -19.25
N TYR A 65 -15.92 -7.57 -20.45
CA TYR A 65 -14.89 -8.56 -20.80
C TYR A 65 -13.50 -7.92 -20.93
N GLU A 66 -13.41 -6.72 -21.49
CA GLU A 66 -12.14 -6.00 -21.57
C GLU A 66 -11.73 -5.51 -20.18
N ASN A 67 -12.68 -5.02 -19.38
CA ASN A 67 -12.43 -4.59 -18.01
C ASN A 67 -11.88 -5.74 -17.16
N MET A 68 -12.41 -6.96 -17.30
CA MET A 68 -11.84 -8.13 -16.63
C MET A 68 -10.36 -8.33 -16.96
N GLY A 69 -9.97 -8.19 -18.23
CA GLY A 69 -8.57 -8.28 -18.64
C GLY A 69 -7.70 -7.18 -18.02
N ALA A 70 -8.21 -5.94 -17.99
CA ALA A 70 -7.53 -4.82 -17.35
C ALA A 70 -7.37 -5.05 -15.82
N GLN A 71 -8.43 -5.46 -15.12
CA GLN A 71 -8.36 -5.69 -13.67
C GLN A 71 -7.37 -6.82 -13.29
N LEU A 72 -7.24 -7.87 -14.12
CA LEU A 72 -6.22 -8.91 -13.89
C LEU A 72 -4.79 -8.36 -13.92
N ILE A 73 -4.49 -7.44 -14.85
CA ILE A 73 -3.16 -6.83 -14.93
C ILE A 73 -2.95 -5.80 -13.82
N ARG A 74 -4.00 -5.07 -13.45
CA ARG A 74 -3.98 -4.19 -12.29
C ARG A 74 -3.63 -4.96 -11.03
N GLU A 75 -4.20 -6.15 -10.83
CA GLU A 75 -3.86 -7.01 -9.68
C GLU A 75 -2.38 -7.42 -9.69
N VAL A 76 -1.81 -7.77 -10.85
CA VAL A 76 -0.38 -8.05 -10.98
C VAL A 76 0.44 -6.84 -10.54
N SER A 77 0.12 -5.64 -11.02
CA SER A 77 0.84 -4.43 -10.67
C SER A 77 0.74 -4.08 -9.19
N SER A 78 -0.45 -4.22 -8.58
CA SER A 78 -0.67 -3.93 -7.16
C SER A 78 0.14 -4.86 -6.27
N ARG A 79 0.10 -6.17 -6.53
CA ARG A 79 0.85 -7.16 -5.73
C ARG A 79 2.36 -6.95 -5.80
N THR A 80 2.88 -6.50 -6.95
CA THR A 80 4.30 -6.14 -7.07
C THR A 80 4.63 -4.93 -6.19
N SER A 81 3.78 -3.89 -6.20
CA SER A 81 3.93 -2.72 -5.33
C SER A 81 3.90 -3.10 -3.85
N ASP A 82 2.94 -3.94 -3.45
CA ASP A 82 2.72 -4.29 -2.04
C ASP A 82 3.91 -5.05 -1.44
N ILE A 83 4.62 -5.85 -2.25
CA ILE A 83 5.74 -6.68 -1.79
C ILE A 83 7.09 -5.99 -1.98
N ALA A 84 7.28 -5.31 -3.12
CA ALA A 84 8.59 -4.78 -3.52
C ALA A 84 8.69 -3.25 -3.46
N GLY A 85 7.58 -2.53 -3.34
CA GLY A 85 7.54 -1.05 -3.31
C GLY A 85 7.77 -0.35 -4.65
N ASP A 86 8.25 -1.06 -5.68
CA ASP A 86 8.51 -0.54 -7.03
C ASP A 86 8.35 -1.67 -8.08
N GLY A 87 8.44 -1.33 -9.37
CA GLY A 87 8.47 -2.28 -10.48
C GLY A 87 7.10 -2.59 -11.09
N THR A 88 6.06 -1.85 -10.70
CA THR A 88 4.67 -2.05 -11.14
C THR A 88 4.52 -1.91 -12.65
N THR A 89 5.11 -0.85 -13.22
CA THR A 89 5.12 -0.61 -14.68
C THR A 89 5.85 -1.74 -15.42
N THR A 90 6.99 -2.21 -14.88
CA THR A 90 7.76 -3.31 -15.46
C THR A 90 6.96 -4.61 -15.43
N ALA A 91 6.28 -4.91 -14.32
CA ALA A 91 5.42 -6.08 -14.18
C ALA A 91 4.26 -6.05 -15.18
N THR A 92 3.63 -4.90 -15.37
CA THR A 92 2.57 -4.69 -16.37
C THR A 92 3.05 -4.96 -17.79
N VAL A 93 4.22 -4.44 -18.18
CA VAL A 93 4.78 -4.62 -19.52
C VAL A 93 5.17 -6.09 -19.77
N LEU A 94 5.77 -6.76 -18.79
CA LEU A 94 6.09 -8.18 -18.88
C LEU A 94 4.82 -9.05 -18.98
N ALA A 95 3.79 -8.73 -18.18
CA ALA A 95 2.52 -9.44 -18.21
C ALA A 95 1.80 -9.29 -19.57
N GLU A 96 1.79 -8.08 -20.15
CA GLU A 96 1.27 -7.83 -21.51
C GLU A 96 1.99 -8.72 -22.53
N ALA A 97 3.32 -8.72 -22.53
CA ALA A 97 4.13 -9.47 -23.49
C ALA A 97 3.93 -10.98 -23.37
N ILE A 98 3.97 -11.52 -22.15
CA ILE A 98 3.76 -12.96 -21.89
C ILE A 98 2.36 -13.39 -22.31
N TYR A 99 1.33 -12.61 -21.96
CA TYR A 99 -0.05 -12.96 -22.30
C TYR A 99 -0.30 -12.92 -23.81
N LYS A 100 0.23 -11.91 -24.50
CA LYS A 100 0.10 -11.74 -25.95
C LYS A 100 0.75 -12.88 -26.73
N GLU A 101 2.01 -13.19 -26.44
CA GLU A 101 2.72 -14.28 -27.12
C GLU A 101 2.18 -15.66 -26.71
N GLY A 102 1.74 -15.81 -25.45
CA GLY A 102 1.03 -17.00 -24.99
C GLY A 102 -0.24 -17.24 -25.80
N LEU A 103 -1.08 -16.22 -25.95
CA LEU A 103 -2.32 -16.32 -26.72
C LEU A 103 -2.06 -16.66 -28.19
N ARG A 104 -1.05 -16.05 -28.81
CA ARG A 104 -0.65 -16.35 -30.19
C ARG A 104 -0.31 -17.83 -30.40
N ASN A 105 0.44 -18.43 -29.47
CA ASN A 105 0.80 -19.85 -29.54
C ASN A 105 -0.41 -20.76 -29.30
N VAL A 106 -1.32 -20.37 -28.41
CA VAL A 106 -2.55 -21.12 -28.17
C VAL A 106 -3.46 -21.08 -29.40
N THR A 107 -3.59 -19.94 -30.08
CA THR A 107 -4.32 -19.85 -31.37
C THR A 107 -3.66 -20.71 -32.45
N ALA A 108 -2.33 -20.88 -32.41
CA ALA A 108 -1.60 -21.79 -33.29
C ALA A 108 -1.78 -23.29 -32.93
N GLY A 109 -2.57 -23.63 -31.91
CA GLY A 109 -2.89 -25.01 -31.52
C GLY A 109 -2.02 -25.58 -30.40
N ALA A 110 -1.14 -24.78 -29.78
CA ALA A 110 -0.35 -25.24 -28.65
C ALA A 110 -1.22 -25.46 -27.40
N ASN A 111 -0.84 -26.45 -26.58
CA ASN A 111 -1.53 -26.74 -25.32
C ASN A 111 -1.26 -25.62 -24.28
N PRO A 112 -2.29 -24.89 -23.79
CA PRO A 112 -2.11 -23.80 -22.83
C PRO A 112 -1.44 -24.23 -21.52
N ILE A 113 -1.71 -25.44 -21.04
CA ILE A 113 -1.14 -25.97 -19.80
C ILE A 113 0.36 -26.21 -19.98
N SER A 114 0.77 -26.75 -21.13
CA SER A 114 2.20 -26.96 -21.43
C SER A 114 2.95 -25.64 -21.55
N LEU A 115 2.34 -24.63 -22.19
CA LEU A 115 2.91 -23.28 -22.27
C LEU A 115 3.09 -22.66 -20.88
N GLN A 116 2.06 -22.72 -20.04
CA GLN A 116 2.13 -22.21 -18.67
C GLN A 116 3.26 -22.88 -17.87
N ARG A 117 3.40 -24.22 -17.94
CA ARG A 117 4.50 -24.93 -17.28
C ARG A 117 5.87 -24.50 -17.80
N GLY A 118 5.99 -24.27 -19.10
CA GLY A 118 7.22 -23.77 -19.72
C GLY A 118 7.60 -22.39 -19.20
N ILE A 119 6.62 -21.47 -19.15
CA ILE A 119 6.79 -20.12 -18.60
C ILE A 119 7.24 -20.19 -17.14
N MET A 120 6.56 -20.99 -16.30
CA MET A 120 6.93 -21.13 -14.89
C MET A 120 8.36 -21.64 -14.69
N LYS A 121 8.77 -22.67 -15.43
CA LYS A 121 10.15 -23.19 -15.38
C LYS A 121 11.19 -22.14 -15.83
N ALA A 122 10.88 -21.38 -16.88
CA ALA A 122 11.76 -20.30 -17.33
C ALA A 122 11.87 -19.20 -16.26
N THR A 123 10.76 -18.80 -15.65
CA THR A 123 10.74 -17.84 -14.55
C THR A 123 11.58 -18.31 -13.37
N GLU A 124 11.46 -19.57 -12.94
CA GLU A 124 12.29 -20.14 -11.87
C GLU A 124 13.78 -20.06 -12.18
N ALA A 125 14.17 -20.45 -13.39
CA ALA A 125 15.57 -20.38 -13.83
C ALA A 125 16.09 -18.94 -13.91
N ILE A 126 15.27 -17.99 -14.41
CA ILE A 126 15.61 -16.57 -14.47
C ILE A 126 15.78 -16.01 -13.06
N VAL A 127 14.86 -16.29 -12.13
CA VAL A 127 14.96 -15.84 -10.74
C VAL A 127 16.21 -16.39 -10.06
N ALA A 128 16.56 -17.65 -10.30
CA ALA A 128 17.80 -18.23 -9.79
C ALA A 128 19.03 -17.49 -10.33
N GLN A 129 19.05 -17.19 -11.62
CA GLN A 129 20.15 -16.44 -12.23
C GLN A 129 20.22 -14.99 -11.74
N LEU A 130 19.07 -14.33 -11.54
CA LEU A 130 18.98 -12.98 -10.99
C LEU A 130 19.62 -12.89 -9.60
N LYS A 131 19.44 -13.92 -8.76
CA LYS A 131 20.11 -14.00 -7.44
C LYS A 131 21.62 -14.10 -7.56
N VAL A 132 22.13 -14.79 -8.59
CA VAL A 132 23.58 -14.95 -8.82
C VAL A 132 24.23 -13.65 -9.29
N ILE A 133 23.55 -12.87 -10.13
CA ILE A 133 24.05 -11.58 -10.62
C ILE A 133 23.79 -10.43 -9.64
N SER A 134 22.96 -10.66 -8.62
CA SER A 134 22.62 -9.66 -7.61
C SER A 134 23.87 -9.25 -6.85
N LYS A 135 24.05 -7.94 -6.69
CA LYS A 135 25.11 -7.36 -5.85
C LYS A 135 24.47 -6.79 -4.59
N GLU A 136 24.96 -7.20 -3.43
CA GLU A 136 24.52 -6.63 -2.16
C GLU A 136 24.90 -5.16 -2.07
N VAL A 137 23.95 -4.34 -1.61
CA VAL A 137 24.10 -2.90 -1.39
C VAL A 137 24.45 -2.69 0.08
N ASN A 138 25.70 -2.29 0.34
CA ASN A 138 26.19 -2.14 1.70
C ASN A 138 26.56 -0.71 2.06
N ASP A 139 26.99 0.08 1.06
CA ASP A 139 27.51 1.42 1.29
C ASP A 139 26.39 2.47 1.19
N THR A 140 26.45 3.50 2.04
CA THR A 140 25.54 4.65 2.02
C THR A 140 25.47 5.31 0.64
N LYS A 141 26.58 5.29 -0.11
CA LYS A 141 26.65 5.79 -1.49
C LYS A 141 25.81 4.96 -2.47
N GLU A 142 25.83 3.64 -2.34
CA GLU A 142 25.03 2.74 -3.18
C GLU A 142 23.54 2.87 -2.82
N ILE A 143 23.21 3.03 -1.53
CA ILE A 143 21.84 3.32 -1.06
C ILE A 143 21.33 4.62 -1.70
N ALA A 144 22.12 5.69 -1.63
CA ALA A 144 21.76 6.97 -2.26
C ALA A 144 21.51 6.84 -3.76
N GLN A 145 22.33 6.04 -4.47
CA GLN A 145 22.15 5.80 -5.90
C GLN A 145 20.83 5.09 -6.21
N VAL A 146 20.50 4.03 -5.45
CA VAL A 146 19.23 3.32 -5.62
C VAL A 146 18.05 4.26 -5.36
N ALA A 147 18.08 5.00 -4.26
CA ALA A 147 17.05 5.96 -3.91
C ALA A 147 16.89 7.07 -4.96
N THR A 148 17.99 7.60 -5.50
CA THR A 148 17.97 8.58 -6.60
C THR A 148 17.30 8.02 -7.85
N VAL A 149 17.61 6.78 -8.24
CA VAL A 149 17.00 6.18 -9.43
C VAL A 149 15.49 6.00 -9.24
N SER A 150 15.05 5.50 -8.08
CA SER A 150 13.63 5.34 -7.76
C SER A 150 12.89 6.67 -7.62
N ALA A 151 13.57 7.72 -7.16
CA ALA A 151 13.05 9.09 -7.08
C ALA A 151 13.13 9.86 -8.43
N ASN A 152 13.08 9.16 -9.57
CA ASN A 152 13.15 9.77 -10.91
C ASN A 152 14.40 10.64 -11.14
N TRP A 153 15.57 10.15 -10.70
CA TRP A 153 16.86 10.83 -10.79
C TRP A 153 17.02 12.08 -9.91
N ASP A 154 16.25 12.18 -8.83
CA ASP A 154 16.43 13.22 -7.82
C ASP A 154 17.57 12.86 -6.85
N GLN A 155 18.68 13.59 -6.96
CA GLN A 155 19.85 13.41 -6.09
C GLN A 155 19.62 13.94 -4.67
N THR A 156 18.74 14.93 -4.51
CA THR A 156 18.43 15.52 -3.21
C THR A 156 17.69 14.50 -2.36
N ILE A 157 16.65 13.89 -2.92
CA ILE A 157 15.86 12.84 -2.25
C ILE A 157 16.73 11.62 -1.95
N GLY A 158 17.57 11.19 -2.90
CA GLY A 158 18.49 10.06 -2.68
C GLY A 158 19.47 10.31 -1.54
N GLY A 159 19.99 11.53 -1.41
CA GLY A 159 20.85 11.93 -0.29
C GLY A 159 20.12 11.89 1.05
N ILE A 160 18.92 12.47 1.13
CA ILE A 160 18.10 12.51 2.36
C ILE A 160 17.76 11.08 2.84
N ILE A 161 17.39 10.19 1.93
CA ILE A 161 17.07 8.79 2.27
C ILE A 161 18.31 8.06 2.80
N ALA A 162 19.47 8.27 2.17
CA ALA A 162 20.72 7.64 2.62
C ALA A 162 21.14 8.14 4.01
N ASP A 163 21.02 9.45 4.26
CA ASP A 163 21.28 10.05 5.58
C ASP A 163 20.29 9.55 6.64
N ALA A 164 19.02 9.37 6.27
CA ALA A 164 18.01 8.81 7.16
C ALA A 164 18.36 7.37 7.56
N MET A 165 18.66 6.51 6.59
CA MET A 165 19.04 5.11 6.82
C MET A 165 20.34 4.97 7.63
N ASP A 166 21.30 5.90 7.49
CA ASP A 166 22.52 5.92 8.29
C ASP A 166 22.23 6.24 9.78
N LYS A 167 21.29 7.16 10.05
CA LYS A 167 20.91 7.54 11.42
C LYS A 167 20.06 6.49 12.13
N VAL A 168 19.08 5.88 11.46
CA VAL A 168 18.15 4.91 12.09
C VAL A 168 18.63 3.45 11.94
N GLY A 169 19.61 3.20 11.07
CA GLY A 169 20.06 1.86 10.69
C GLY A 169 19.21 1.25 9.57
N LYS A 170 19.71 0.18 8.93
CA LYS A 170 19.05 -0.46 7.78
C LYS A 170 17.65 -1.00 8.08
N ASP A 171 17.41 -1.41 9.32
CA ASP A 171 16.12 -1.95 9.80
C ASP A 171 15.30 -0.91 10.59
N GLY A 172 15.72 0.37 10.56
CA GLY A 172 15.04 1.46 11.24
C GLY A 172 13.78 1.93 10.50
N THR A 173 12.82 2.47 11.24
CA THR A 173 11.60 3.05 10.66
C THR A 173 11.89 4.44 10.10
N ILE A 174 11.45 4.69 8.86
CA ILE A 174 11.48 6.00 8.21
C ILE A 174 10.05 6.38 7.83
N THR A 175 9.63 7.58 8.20
CA THR A 175 8.33 8.15 7.82
C THR A 175 8.54 9.43 7.01
N VAL A 176 7.58 9.76 6.15
CA VAL A 176 7.58 10.97 5.34
C VAL A 176 6.33 11.76 5.66
N GLU A 177 6.48 13.03 6.01
CA GLU A 177 5.39 13.94 6.34
C GLU A 177 5.43 15.19 5.44
N GLU A 178 4.27 15.75 5.12
CA GLU A 178 4.19 16.97 4.32
C GLU A 178 4.57 18.19 5.18
N ALA A 179 5.65 18.88 4.80
CA ALA A 179 6.07 20.11 5.44
C ALA A 179 5.33 21.32 4.84
N LYS A 180 5.03 22.33 5.67
CA LYS A 180 4.47 23.62 5.20
C LYS A 180 5.52 24.53 4.54
N GLY A 181 6.80 24.20 4.67
CA GLY A 181 7.93 24.95 4.12
C GLY A 181 8.36 24.46 2.74
N ILE A 182 9.33 25.15 2.14
CA ILE A 182 9.94 24.76 0.87
C ILE A 182 11.09 23.77 1.09
N GLU A 183 11.69 23.79 2.28
CA GLU A 183 12.83 22.96 2.62
C GLU A 183 12.39 21.56 3.07
N THR A 184 13.07 20.53 2.57
CA THR A 184 12.93 19.16 3.06
C THR A 184 13.92 18.95 4.20
N THR A 185 13.41 18.66 5.39
CA THR A 185 14.23 18.41 6.58
C THR A 185 14.23 16.93 6.95
N LEU A 186 15.27 16.51 7.68
CA LEU A 186 15.39 15.16 8.23
C LEU A 186 15.56 15.27 9.75
N ASP A 187 14.51 14.90 10.46
CA ASP A 187 14.49 14.89 11.92
C ASP A 187 14.41 13.45 12.43
N VAL A 188 15.25 13.12 13.41
CA VAL A 188 15.18 11.82 14.11
C VAL A 188 14.38 12.05 15.38
N VAL A 189 13.25 11.35 15.49
CA VAL A 189 12.38 11.41 16.66
C VAL A 189 12.31 10.06 17.34
N GLU A 190 12.06 10.06 18.65
CA GLU A 190 11.75 8.84 19.37
C GLU A 190 10.36 8.35 18.98
N GLY A 191 10.26 7.12 18.47
CA GLY A 191 9.03 6.54 17.96
C GLY A 191 9.09 5.02 17.97
N MET A 192 7.94 4.40 17.72
CA MET A 192 7.82 2.93 17.66
C MET A 192 6.86 2.54 16.54
N GLN A 193 7.23 1.49 15.80
CA GLN A 193 6.37 0.82 14.83
C GLN A 193 6.13 -0.63 15.28
N PHE A 194 4.91 -1.13 15.06
CA PHE A 194 4.57 -2.53 15.32
C PHE A 194 3.57 -3.07 14.30
N ASP A 195 3.59 -4.40 14.08
CA ASP A 195 2.86 -5.07 13.00
C ASP A 195 1.37 -5.30 13.32
N LYS A 196 0.61 -4.23 13.58
CA LYS A 196 -0.85 -4.27 13.76
C LYS A 196 -1.53 -3.12 13.04
N GLY A 197 -2.35 -3.46 12.05
CA GLY A 197 -3.18 -2.50 11.34
C GLY A 197 -4.47 -2.14 12.07
N TYR A 198 -5.23 -1.22 11.48
CA TYR A 198 -6.56 -0.82 11.94
C TYR A 198 -7.55 -2.00 11.90
N LEU A 199 -8.44 -2.07 12.89
CA LEU A 199 -9.45 -3.11 12.99
C LEU A 199 -10.58 -3.00 11.96
N SER A 200 -10.78 -1.81 11.39
CA SER A 200 -11.80 -1.55 10.38
C SER A 200 -11.30 -0.58 9.32
N PRO A 201 -11.51 -0.86 8.02
CA PRO A 201 -11.18 0.07 6.93
C PRO A 201 -11.90 1.41 7.02
N TYR A 202 -12.99 1.49 7.77
CA TYR A 202 -13.73 2.74 7.97
C TYR A 202 -13.02 3.74 8.90
N PHE A 203 -11.87 3.37 9.49
CA PHE A 203 -11.03 4.31 10.22
C PHE A 203 -10.09 5.11 9.33
N VAL A 204 -9.90 4.69 8.07
CA VAL A 204 -9.03 5.35 7.08
C VAL A 204 -9.37 6.83 6.97
N THR A 205 -8.36 7.67 7.09
CA THR A 205 -8.47 9.13 6.94
C THR A 205 -7.94 9.58 5.58
N ASP A 206 -6.93 8.88 5.06
CA ASP A 206 -6.39 9.09 3.72
C ASP A 206 -6.85 7.94 2.81
N ALA A 207 -7.80 8.23 1.94
CA ALA A 207 -8.35 7.24 1.02
C ALA A 207 -7.41 6.93 -0.16
N GLU A 208 -6.41 7.78 -0.45
CA GLU A 208 -5.45 7.56 -1.53
C GLU A 208 -4.36 6.56 -1.10
N SER A 209 -3.77 6.77 0.08
CA SER A 209 -2.76 5.86 0.66
C SER A 209 -3.37 4.69 1.44
N MET A 210 -4.68 4.73 1.74
CA MET A 210 -5.37 3.78 2.62
C MET A 210 -4.78 3.76 4.05
N GLU A 211 -4.42 4.94 4.55
CA GLU A 211 -3.78 5.10 5.86
C GLU A 211 -4.67 5.84 6.86
N VAL A 212 -4.31 5.68 8.14
CA VAL A 212 -4.92 6.38 9.26
C VAL A 212 -3.88 7.34 9.83
N VAL A 213 -4.05 8.62 9.53
CA VAL A 213 -3.18 9.72 9.99
C VAL A 213 -3.92 10.50 11.07
N LEU A 214 -3.36 10.53 12.27
CA LEU A 214 -3.97 11.19 13.43
C LEU A 214 -2.99 12.21 14.04
N ASP A 215 -3.23 13.49 13.79
CA ASP A 215 -2.40 14.56 14.35
C ASP A 215 -2.68 14.79 15.84
N ASN A 216 -1.61 14.81 16.65
CA ASN A 216 -1.68 15.15 18.07
C ASN A 216 -2.76 14.36 18.84
N ALA A 217 -2.87 13.06 18.54
CA ALA A 217 -3.89 12.19 19.09
C ALA A 217 -3.62 11.82 20.57
N TYR A 218 -4.70 11.61 21.32
CA TYR A 218 -4.63 10.89 22.58
C TYR A 218 -4.43 9.40 22.33
N LEU A 219 -3.72 8.73 23.24
CA LEU A 219 -3.49 7.29 23.21
C LEU A 219 -4.19 6.63 24.40
N LEU A 220 -5.09 5.70 24.11
CA LEU A 220 -5.66 4.81 25.11
C LEU A 220 -4.97 3.46 25.03
N ILE A 221 -4.20 3.13 26.05
CA ILE A 221 -3.46 1.87 26.16
C ILE A 221 -4.18 0.98 27.18
N ASN A 222 -4.86 -0.06 26.69
CA ASN A 222 -5.68 -0.95 27.51
C ASN A 222 -5.21 -2.41 27.37
N GLU A 223 -4.91 -3.08 28.48
CA GLU A 223 -4.45 -4.48 28.44
C GLU A 223 -5.56 -5.45 28.03
N LYS A 224 -6.80 -5.12 28.42
CA LYS A 224 -7.98 -5.97 28.24
C LYS A 224 -8.67 -5.78 26.90
N LYS A 225 -9.48 -6.78 26.56
CA LYS A 225 -10.43 -6.73 25.45
C LYS A 225 -11.58 -5.76 25.71
N ILE A 226 -11.94 -4.97 24.70
CA ILE A 226 -13.04 -4.01 24.75
C ILE A 226 -14.21 -4.55 23.92
N SER A 227 -15.21 -5.10 24.60
CA SER A 227 -16.45 -5.61 23.99
C SER A 227 -17.64 -4.66 24.16
N SER A 228 -17.62 -3.81 25.19
CA SER A 228 -18.64 -2.79 25.48
C SER A 228 -18.01 -1.43 25.70
N LEU A 229 -18.68 -0.37 25.24
CA LEU A 229 -18.23 1.01 25.44
C LEU A 229 -18.70 1.64 26.74
N LYS A 230 -19.51 0.95 27.56
CA LYS A 230 -20.08 1.53 28.80
C LYS A 230 -19.01 2.14 29.71
N ASP A 231 -17.91 1.42 29.90
CA ASP A 231 -16.81 1.88 30.76
C ASP A 231 -15.95 2.97 30.09
N MET A 232 -16.04 3.09 28.77
CA MET A 232 -15.32 4.08 27.97
C MET A 232 -16.10 5.37 27.72
N LEU A 233 -17.42 5.40 27.92
CA LEU A 233 -18.25 6.58 27.65
C LEU A 233 -17.70 7.85 28.34
N PRO A 234 -17.31 7.84 29.63
CA PRO A 234 -16.81 9.05 30.29
C PRO A 234 -15.50 9.57 29.65
N LEU A 235 -14.67 8.67 29.13
CA LEU A 235 -13.43 9.03 28.44
C LEU A 235 -13.73 9.60 27.06
N LEU A 236 -14.57 8.92 26.28
CA LEU A 236 -14.94 9.33 24.92
C LEU A 236 -15.63 10.70 24.92
N GLU A 237 -16.50 10.98 25.90
CA GLU A 237 -17.13 12.30 26.04
C GLU A 237 -16.11 13.42 26.32
N LYS A 238 -15.09 13.15 27.12
CA LYS A 238 -14.03 14.12 27.39
C LYS A 238 -13.20 14.38 26.13
N VAL A 239 -12.82 13.32 25.40
CA VAL A 239 -12.05 13.47 24.17
C VAL A 239 -12.85 14.18 23.09
N ALA A 240 -14.14 13.85 22.93
CA ALA A 240 -15.04 14.55 22.02
C ALA A 240 -15.09 16.06 22.28
N LYS A 241 -15.12 16.48 23.56
CA LYS A 241 -15.10 17.90 23.94
C LYS A 241 -13.79 18.61 23.56
N THR A 242 -12.66 17.90 23.60
CA THR A 242 -11.37 18.47 23.19
C THR A 242 -11.22 18.60 21.68
N GLY A 243 -12.00 17.85 20.90
CA GLY A 243 -11.87 17.77 19.43
C GLY A 243 -10.58 17.11 18.94
N ARG A 244 -9.69 16.66 19.84
CA ARG A 244 -8.45 15.96 19.46
C ARG A 244 -8.75 14.50 19.08
N PRO A 245 -7.97 13.91 18.16
CA PRO A 245 -8.17 12.51 17.79
C PRO A 245 -7.81 11.54 18.93
N LEU A 246 -8.27 10.30 18.83
CA LEU A 246 -7.97 9.21 19.78
C LEU A 246 -7.52 7.95 19.03
N LEU A 247 -6.41 7.35 19.47
CA LEU A 247 -5.99 6.02 19.07
C LEU A 247 -6.18 5.05 20.24
N ILE A 248 -6.95 3.99 20.02
CA ILE A 248 -7.16 2.91 20.99
C ILE A 248 -6.22 1.76 20.64
N ILE A 249 -5.38 1.37 21.60
CA ILE A 249 -4.53 0.19 21.55
C ILE A 249 -5.01 -0.77 22.65
N ALA A 250 -5.64 -1.86 22.25
CA ALA A 250 -6.20 -2.85 23.18
C ALA A 250 -5.89 -4.28 22.75
N GLU A 251 -6.04 -5.28 23.64
CA GLU A 251 -5.93 -6.69 23.25
C GLU A 251 -6.79 -7.01 22.01
N ASP A 252 -8.04 -6.54 22.04
CA ASP A 252 -8.95 -6.57 20.90
C ASP A 252 -10.09 -5.57 21.13
N VAL A 253 -10.70 -5.08 20.04
CA VAL A 253 -11.93 -4.27 20.09
C VAL A 253 -12.95 -4.95 19.18
N GLU A 254 -14.02 -5.48 19.75
CA GLU A 254 -14.94 -6.34 19.02
C GLU A 254 -16.42 -6.01 19.25
N GLY A 255 -17.26 -6.64 18.44
CA GLY A 255 -18.72 -6.65 18.63
C GLY A 255 -19.34 -5.27 18.57
N GLU A 256 -20.17 -4.98 19.57
CA GLU A 256 -20.91 -3.71 19.69
C GLU A 256 -19.97 -2.51 19.81
N ALA A 257 -18.83 -2.67 20.50
CA ALA A 257 -17.89 -1.58 20.69
C ALA A 257 -17.29 -1.11 19.36
N LEU A 258 -16.77 -2.04 18.54
CA LEU A 258 -16.18 -1.69 17.25
C LEU A 258 -17.21 -1.05 16.31
N ALA A 259 -18.42 -1.63 16.22
CA ALA A 259 -19.49 -1.09 15.38
C ALA A 259 -19.85 0.34 15.77
N THR A 260 -19.96 0.61 17.07
CA THR A 260 -20.29 1.94 17.58
C THR A 260 -19.18 2.95 17.31
N LEU A 261 -17.91 2.57 17.47
CA LEU A 261 -16.78 3.44 17.14
C LEU A 261 -16.75 3.81 15.65
N VAL A 262 -16.97 2.84 14.78
CA VAL A 262 -17.03 3.05 13.32
C VAL A 262 -18.16 4.01 12.96
N VAL A 263 -19.36 3.81 13.50
CA VAL A 263 -20.51 4.70 13.20
C VAL A 263 -20.25 6.13 13.69
N ASN A 264 -19.64 6.31 14.86
CA ASN A 264 -19.32 7.65 15.38
C ASN A 264 -18.22 8.35 14.56
N LYS A 265 -17.23 7.59 14.07
CA LYS A 265 -16.21 8.10 13.15
C LYS A 265 -16.82 8.55 11.82
N LEU A 266 -17.66 7.73 11.21
CA LEU A 266 -18.34 8.05 9.94
C LEU A 266 -19.28 9.26 10.06
N ARG A 267 -19.86 9.49 11.25
CA ARG A 267 -20.67 10.68 11.54
C ARG A 267 -19.86 11.93 11.87
N GLY A 268 -18.53 11.83 11.96
CA GLY A 268 -17.65 12.93 12.32
C GLY A 268 -17.73 13.36 13.79
N ILE A 269 -18.37 12.57 14.65
CA ILE A 269 -18.53 12.88 16.09
C ILE A 269 -17.20 12.65 16.83
N LEU A 270 -16.48 11.60 16.44
CA LEU A 270 -15.19 11.22 17.03
C LEU A 270 -14.17 11.00 15.92
N ASN A 271 -13.01 11.65 16.02
CA ASN A 271 -11.87 11.27 15.20
C ASN A 271 -11.10 10.15 15.93
N ILE A 272 -11.40 8.89 15.59
CA ILE A 272 -10.89 7.73 16.32
C ILE A 272 -10.40 6.62 15.39
N ALA A 273 -9.39 5.89 15.84
CA ALA A 273 -8.98 4.61 15.28
C ALA A 273 -8.69 3.59 16.38
N ALA A 274 -8.80 2.30 16.05
CA ALA A 274 -8.52 1.21 16.97
C ALA A 274 -7.62 0.17 16.31
N VAL A 275 -6.58 -0.25 17.05
CA VAL A 275 -5.62 -1.27 16.65
C VAL A 275 -5.48 -2.31 17.76
N LYS A 276 -5.07 -3.52 17.38
CA LYS A 276 -4.72 -4.54 18.37
C LYS A 276 -3.36 -4.22 18.98
N ALA A 277 -3.19 -4.57 20.25
CA ALA A 277 -1.92 -4.53 20.93
C ALA A 277 -0.92 -5.49 20.26
N PRO A 278 0.37 -5.12 20.19
CA PRO A 278 1.41 -5.99 19.65
C PRO A 278 1.75 -7.11 20.64
N GLY A 279 2.19 -8.26 20.11
CA GLY A 279 2.55 -9.43 20.91
C GLY A 279 1.38 -10.23 21.48
N PHE A 280 1.69 -11.23 22.30
CA PHE A 280 0.74 -12.12 22.97
C PHE A 280 1.20 -12.44 24.39
N GLY A 281 0.26 -12.76 25.29
CA GLY A 281 0.56 -13.14 26.68
C GLY A 281 1.38 -12.09 27.43
N ASP A 282 2.39 -12.53 28.19
CA ASP A 282 3.25 -11.63 28.97
C ASP A 282 4.06 -10.66 28.11
N ARG A 283 4.42 -11.07 26.88
CA ARG A 283 5.12 -10.19 25.93
C ARG A 283 4.24 -9.00 25.53
N ARG A 284 2.92 -9.20 25.40
CA ARG A 284 1.98 -8.09 25.13
C ARG A 284 1.98 -7.07 26.27
N LYS A 285 1.96 -7.54 27.52
CA LYS A 285 1.98 -6.66 28.69
C LYS A 285 3.24 -5.79 28.72
N ALA A 286 4.39 -6.42 28.50
CA ALA A 286 5.67 -5.71 28.42
C ALA A 286 5.68 -4.66 27.30
N MET A 287 5.23 -5.03 26.09
CA MET A 287 5.19 -4.08 24.96
C MET A 287 4.19 -2.93 25.16
N LEU A 288 3.07 -3.17 25.86
CA LEU A 288 2.14 -2.10 26.21
C LEU A 288 2.74 -1.13 27.23
N GLU A 289 3.55 -1.64 28.16
CA GLU A 289 4.30 -0.81 29.10
C GLU A 289 5.36 0.03 28.38
N ASP A 290 6.09 -0.57 27.42
CA ASP A 290 7.05 0.17 26.59
C ASP A 290 6.37 1.32 25.82
N LEU A 291 5.19 1.07 25.24
CA LEU A 291 4.38 2.09 24.58
C LEU A 291 3.93 3.18 25.55
N ALA A 292 3.53 2.82 26.78
CA ALA A 292 3.14 3.78 27.79
C ALA A 292 4.32 4.67 28.22
N ILE A 293 5.51 4.09 28.41
CA ILE A 293 6.72 4.85 28.76
C ILE A 293 7.10 5.81 27.64
N LEU A 294 7.16 5.32 26.39
CA LEU A 294 7.51 6.13 25.22
C LEU A 294 6.59 7.33 25.03
N THR A 295 5.29 7.15 25.31
CA THR A 295 4.25 8.16 25.07
C THR A 295 3.91 8.98 26.32
N GLY A 296 4.57 8.71 27.45
CA GLY A 296 4.26 9.32 28.75
C GLY A 296 2.87 8.94 29.31
N GLY A 297 2.29 7.86 28.81
CA GLY A 297 1.00 7.31 29.22
C GLY A 297 1.09 6.33 30.39
N LYS A 298 -0.04 5.67 30.67
CA LYS A 298 -0.13 4.56 31.63
C LYS A 298 -1.00 3.45 31.04
N VAL A 299 -0.59 2.20 31.21
CA VAL A 299 -1.41 1.04 30.82
C VAL A 299 -2.59 0.90 31.78
N ILE A 300 -3.78 0.74 31.23
CA ILE A 300 -4.98 0.39 32.00
C ILE A 300 -5.11 -1.14 31.96
N SER A 301 -4.93 -1.79 33.11
CA SER A 301 -4.96 -3.25 33.26
C SER A 301 -6.26 -3.77 33.84
#